data_AF-A0A1Z9PYZ7-F1
#
_entry.id   AF-A0A1Z9PYZ7-F1
#
_cell.length_a   1.000
_cell.length_b   1.000
_cell.length_c   1.000
_cell.angle_alpha   90.00
_cell.angle_beta   90.00
_cell.angle_gamma   90.00
#
_symmetry.space_group_name_H-M   'P 1'
#
loop_
_entity.id
_entity.type
_entity.pdbx_description
1 polymer ?
#
loop_
_entity_poly.entity_id
_entity_poly.type
_entity_poly.pdbx_seq_one_letter_code
_entity_poly.pdbx_strand_id
1 'polypeptide(L)' 'MPTATKALTIGDLEAGFATYCQALRRLVSSGRDLKSIRRTICWDYLQRLHTSLPQSYRSPEELVQRYQRTLNTAEAN' A
#
# COMPACT_ATOMS: atom_id res chain seq x y z
N MET A 1 8.63 7.27 25.73
CA MET A 1 8.57 7.95 24.41
C MET A 1 7.19 7.68 23.82
N PRO A 2 6.21 8.58 23.96
CA PRO A 2 4.91 8.38 23.32
C PRO A 2 5.08 8.72 21.83
N THR A 3 4.89 7.71 20.98
CA THR A 3 4.79 7.84 19.53
C THR A 3 3.67 8.82 19.21
N ALA A 4 4.03 10.04 18.83
CA ALA A 4 3.09 11.08 18.45
C ALA A 4 2.26 10.57 17.27
N THR A 5 1.04 10.12 17.58
CA THR A 5 -0.04 9.95 16.62
C THR A 5 -0.50 11.34 16.19
N LYS A 6 0.42 12.13 15.61
CA LYS A 6 0.01 13.21 14.73
C LYS A 6 -0.74 12.51 13.62
N ALA A 7 -2.04 12.76 13.53
CA ALA A 7 -2.81 12.38 12.37
C ALA A 7 -2.06 12.98 11.17
N LEU A 8 -1.30 12.13 10.47
CA LEU A 8 -0.56 12.53 9.28
C LEU A 8 -1.59 13.14 8.34
N THR A 9 -1.34 14.38 7.90
CA THR A 9 -2.20 15.04 6.95
C THR A 9 -2.14 14.27 5.63
N ILE A 10 -3.15 14.44 4.77
CA ILE A 10 -3.17 13.80 3.45
C ILE A 10 -1.85 14.07 2.69
N GLY A 11 -1.31 15.29 2.76
CA GLY A 11 -0.02 15.61 2.15
C GLY A 11 1.19 14.86 2.72
N ASP A 12 1.21 14.53 4.01
CA ASP A 12 2.28 13.72 4.60
C ASP A 12 2.15 12.24 4.18
N LEU A 13 0.91 11.74 4.10
CA LEU A 13 0.63 10.41 3.54
C LEU A 13 1.02 10.32 2.05
N GLU A 14 0.78 11.36 1.27
CA GLU A 14 1.22 11.44 -0.13
C GLU A 14 2.75 11.44 -0.23
N ALA A 15 3.44 12.18 0.63
CA ALA A 15 4.91 12.17 0.68
C ALA A 15 5.45 10.78 1.04
N GLY A 16 4.77 10.05 1.93
CA GLY A 16 5.09 8.67 2.28
C GLY A 16 4.63 7.60 1.28
N PHE A 17 3.85 7.97 0.25
CA PHE A 17 3.17 7.04 -0.65
C PHE A 17 4.12 6.06 -1.33
N ALA A 18 5.26 6.55 -1.82
CA ALA A 18 6.27 5.71 -2.48
C ALA A 18 6.78 4.60 -1.54
N THR A 19 7.01 4.93 -0.27
CA THR A 19 7.45 3.98 0.76
C THR A 19 6.37 2.93 1.05
N TYR A 20 5.10 3.33 1.15
CA TYR A 20 3.99 2.40 1.37
C TYR A 20 3.82 1.45 0.17
N CYS A 21 3.93 1.97 -1.06
CA CYS A 21 3.94 1.19 -2.30
C CYS A 21 5.05 0.14 -2.31
N GLN A 22 6.27 0.54 -1.96
CA GLN A 22 7.43 -0.35 -1.92
C GLN A 22 7.28 -1.43 -0.84
N ALA A 23 6.78 -1.07 0.34
CA ALA A 23 6.46 -2.02 1.40
C ALA A 23 5.39 -3.01 0.95
N LEU A 24 4.32 -2.52 0.31
CA LEU A 24 3.26 -3.37 -0.25
C LEU A 24 3.81 -4.37 -1.26
N ARG A 25 4.61 -3.92 -2.23
CA ARG A 25 5.27 -4.78 -3.22
C ARG A 25 6.13 -5.85 -2.56
N ARG A 26 6.91 -5.52 -1.52
CA ARG A 26 7.70 -6.50 -0.77
C ARG A 26 6.81 -7.54 -0.08
N LEU A 27 5.73 -7.13 0.57
CA LEU A 27 4.80 -8.07 1.23
C LEU A 27 4.18 -9.05 0.23
N VAL A 28 3.76 -8.55 -0.93
CA VAL A 28 3.22 -9.37 -2.01
C VAL A 28 4.29 -10.33 -2.56
N SER A 29 5.51 -9.83 -2.78
CA SER A 29 6.64 -10.65 -3.25
C SER A 29 7.08 -11.72 -2.23
N SER A 30 6.88 -11.48 -0.93
CA SER A 30 7.10 -12.48 0.11
C SER A 30 5.97 -13.53 0.17
N GLY A 31 4.96 -13.46 -0.70
CA GLY A 31 3.84 -14.39 -0.71
C GLY A 31 2.83 -14.16 0.42
N ARG A 32 2.77 -12.95 1.00
CA ARG A 32 1.73 -12.66 2.01
C ARG A 32 0.35 -12.64 1.37
N ASP A 33 -0.60 -13.28 2.05
CA ASP A 33 -2.01 -13.23 1.70
C ASP A 33 -2.58 -11.81 1.85
N LEU A 34 -3.55 -11.46 0.99
CA LEU A 34 -4.20 -10.15 0.98
C LEU A 34 -4.86 -9.82 2.33
N LYS A 35 -5.40 -10.80 3.06
CA LYS A 35 -5.93 -10.58 4.42
C LYS A 35 -4.84 -10.14 5.40
N SER A 36 -3.63 -10.68 5.26
CA SER A 36 -2.50 -10.29 6.11
C SER A 36 -1.99 -8.90 5.77
N ILE A 37 -1.97 -8.56 4.48
CA ILE A 37 -1.61 -7.22 4.00
C ILE A 37 -2.64 -6.19 4.46
N ARG A 38 -3.93 -6.52 4.40
CA ARG A 38 -5.01 -5.62 4.86
C ARG A 38 -4.95 -5.27 6.35
N ARG A 39 -4.25 -6.09 7.15
CA ARG A 39 -4.00 -5.84 8.58
C ARG A 39 -2.77 -4.95 8.84
N THR A 40 -2.04 -4.51 7.81
CA THR A 40 -0.87 -3.65 7.98
C THR A 40 -1.23 -2.17 7.94
N ILE A 41 -0.39 -1.37 8.60
CA ILE A 41 -0.55 0.09 8.65
C ILE A 41 -0.45 0.73 7.25
N CYS A 42 0.42 0.21 6.37
CA CYS A 42 0.54 0.74 5.01
C CYS A 42 -0.72 0.52 4.17
N TRP A 43 -1.51 -0.54 4.42
CA TRP A 43 -2.82 -0.70 3.79
C TRP A 43 -3.80 0.38 4.24
N ASP A 44 -3.87 0.64 5.54
CA ASP A 44 -4.78 1.65 6.10
C ASP A 44 -4.48 3.03 5.50
N TYR A 45 -3.20 3.41 5.40
CA TYR A 45 -2.79 4.67 4.76
C TYR A 45 -3.16 4.75 3.28
N LEU A 46 -2.95 3.69 2.51
CA LEU A 46 -3.36 3.64 1.10
C LEU A 46 -4.87 3.74 0.94
N GLN A 47 -5.63 3.03 1.79
CA GLN A 47 -7.08 3.10 1.79
C GLN A 47 -7.54 4.52 2.12
N ARG A 48 -6.91 5.17 3.10
CA ARG A 48 -7.26 6.54 3.52
C ARG A 48 -6.96 7.59 2.46
N LEU A 49 -5.84 7.44 1.74
CA LEU A 49 -5.53 8.22 0.55
C LEU A 49 -6.57 8.03 -0.55
N HIS A 50 -6.93 6.78 -0.84
CA HIS A 50 -7.95 6.46 -1.84
C HIS A 50 -9.34 7.00 -1.44
N THR A 51 -9.73 6.90 -0.17
CA THR A 51 -10.98 7.48 0.34
C THR A 51 -11.00 9.01 0.20
N SER A 52 -9.85 9.65 0.39
CA SER A 52 -9.74 11.12 0.29
C SER A 52 -9.65 11.60 -1.16
N LEU A 53 -9.01 10.83 -2.04
CA LEU A 53 -8.67 11.18 -3.42
C LEU A 53 -8.86 9.97 -4.37
N PRO A 54 -10.09 9.48 -4.57
CA PRO A 54 -10.34 8.26 -5.35
C PRO A 54 -10.04 8.41 -6.84
N GLN A 55 -9.99 9.64 -7.37
CA GLN A 55 -9.62 9.90 -8.76
C GLN A 55 -8.11 9.83 -9.01
N SER A 56 -7.28 10.24 -8.05
CA SER A 56 -5.80 10.22 -8.19
C SER A 56 -5.19 8.90 -7.72
N TYR A 57 -5.74 8.32 -6.64
CA TYR A 57 -5.16 7.15 -5.99
C TYR A 57 -6.01 5.92 -6.25
N ARG A 58 -5.39 4.84 -6.74
CA ARG A 58 -6.05 3.53 -6.88
C ARG A 58 -6.24 2.85 -5.53
N SER A 59 -7.26 2.01 -5.44
CA SER A 59 -7.51 1.19 -4.27
C SER A 59 -6.31 0.27 -3.97
N PRO A 60 -6.00 0.01 -2.69
CA PRO A 60 -4.89 -0.87 -2.32
C PRO A 60 -5.04 -2.30 -2.86
N GLU A 61 -6.27 -2.78 -3.07
CA GLU A 61 -6.57 -4.05 -3.74
C GLU A 61 -6.06 -4.10 -5.18
N GLU A 62 -6.37 -3.08 -5.97
CA GLU A 62 -5.89 -2.92 -7.35
C GLU A 62 -4.36 -2.87 -7.42
N LEU A 63 -3.72 -2.17 -6.47
CA LEU A 63 -2.26 -2.13 -6.37
C LEU A 63 -1.68 -3.52 -6.10
N VAL A 64 -2.24 -4.28 -5.14
CA VAL A 64 -1.80 -5.65 -4.85
C VAL A 64 -1.99 -6.55 -6.05
N GLN A 65 -3.16 -6.55 -6.70
CA GLN A 65 -3.40 -7.37 -7.87
C GLN A 65 -2.45 -7.05 -9.01
N ARG A 66 -2.15 -5.76 -9.23
CA ARG A 66 -1.15 -5.34 -10.22
C ARG A 66 0.23 -5.86 -9.87
N TYR A 67 0.68 -5.74 -8.61
CA TYR A 67 1.97 -6.27 -8.18
C TYR A 67 2.03 -7.80 -8.29
N GLN A 68 0.98 -8.52 -7.90
CA GLN A 68 0.90 -9.97 -8.05
C GLN A 68 1.04 -10.39 -9.51
N ARG A 69 0.31 -9.71 -10.42
CA ARG A 69 0.40 -9.98 -11.86
C ARG A 69 1.81 -9.68 -12.39
N THR A 70 2.41 -8.54 -12.01
CA THR A 70 3.78 -8.20 -12.43
C THR A 70 4.81 -9.18 -11.91
N LEU A 71 4.70 -9.63 -10.66
CA LEU A 71 5.59 -10.63 -10.07
C LEU A 71 5.45 -11.98 -10.78
N ASN A 72 4.22 -12.42 -11.02
CA ASN A 72 3.95 -13.66 -11.75
C ASN A 72 4.54 -13.62 -13.17
N THR A 73 4.43 -12.48 -13.87
CA THR A 73 5.07 -12.29 -15.18
C THR A 73 6.60 -12.26 -15.11
N ALA A 74 7.19 -11.68 -14.06
CA ALA A 74 8.63 -11.58 -13.91
C ALA A 74 9.31 -12.94 -13.64
N GLU A 75 8.62 -13.88 -12.99
CA GLU A 75 9.15 -15.24 -12.76
C GLU A 75 9.03 -16.15 -14.00
N ALA A 76 8.32 -15.72 -15.05
CA ALA A 76 8.06 -16.52 -16.24
C ALA A 76 9.03 -16.24 -17.43
N ASN A 77 10.08 -15.44 -17.22
CA ASN A 77 11.07 -15.07 -18.24
C ASN A 77 12.50 -15.33 -17.76
#